data_AF-A0AAD8Y3W4-F1
#
_entry.id   AF-A0AAD8Y3W4-F1
#
_cell.length_a   1.000
_cell.length_b   1.000
_cell.length_c   1.000
_cell.angle_alpha   90.00
_cell.angle_beta   90.00
_cell.angle_gamma   90.00
#
_symmetry.space_group_name_H-M   'P 1'
#
loop_
_entity.id
_entity.type
_entity.pdbx_description
1 polymer ?
#
loop_
_entity_poly.entity_id
_entity_poly.type
_entity_poly.pdbx_seq_one_letter_code
_entity_poly.pdbx_strand_id
1 'polypeptide(L)'
;MDLEPAVSTKTCCASCGIEESDDIKLKSCTACKLVRYCSVKCQREHRPKHTQECKKRAAELHDEILFRQLWVTSDVDSTKSVSTPFYATLIL
;
A
#
# COMPACT_ATOMS: atom_id res chain seq x y z
N MET A 1 -17.94 -33.25 9.02
CA MET A 1 -17.21 -32.46 10.04
C MET A 1 -15.88 -32.11 9.39
N ASP A 2 -15.94 -31.18 8.46
CA ASP A 2 -14.82 -30.86 7.59
C ASP A 2 -13.92 -29.88 8.33
N LEU A 3 -12.75 -30.39 8.71
CA LEU A 3 -11.70 -29.66 9.39
C LEU A 3 -11.03 -28.75 8.36
N GLU A 4 -11.53 -27.52 8.21
CA GLU A 4 -10.90 -26.49 7.39
C GLU A 4 -9.46 -26.26 7.88
N PRO A 5 -8.42 -26.51 7.05
CA PRO A 5 -7.06 -26.23 7.45
C PRO A 5 -6.87 -24.72 7.55
N ALA A 6 -6.50 -24.25 8.74
CA ALA A 6 -6.01 -22.89 8.93
C ALA A 6 -4.77 -22.68 8.05
N VAL A 7 -4.96 -22.14 6.84
CA VAL A 7 -3.87 -21.72 5.97
C VAL A 7 -3.17 -20.56 6.66
N SER A 8 -2.08 -20.88 7.36
CA SER A 8 -1.18 -19.90 7.94
C SER A 8 -0.49 -19.15 6.80
N THR A 9 -1.06 -18.02 6.38
CA THR A 9 -0.46 -17.10 5.42
C THR A 9 0.75 -16.40 6.04
N LYS A 10 1.87 -17.11 6.09
CA LYS A 10 3.12 -16.59 6.64
C LYS A 10 3.59 -15.40 5.80
N THR A 11 4.03 -14.35 6.50
CA THR A 11 4.57 -13.17 5.84
C THR A 11 6.06 -13.37 5.58
N CYS A 12 6.52 -13.10 4.36
CA CYS A 12 7.92 -13.25 3.98
C CYS A 12 8.55 -11.93 3.50
N CYS A 13 9.88 -11.83 3.60
CA CYS A 13 10.64 -10.76 2.99
C CYS A 13 10.57 -10.85 1.46
N ALA A 14 10.16 -9.77 0.81
CA ALA A 14 10.04 -9.73 -0.65
C ALA A 14 11.38 -9.87 -1.42
N SER A 15 12.52 -9.68 -0.75
CA SER A 15 13.84 -9.81 -1.40
C SER A 15 14.45 -11.20 -1.26
N CYS A 16 14.49 -11.74 -0.03
CA CYS A 16 15.20 -12.98 0.27
C CYS A 16 14.29 -14.14 0.67
N GLY A 17 12.98 -13.91 0.78
CA GLY A 17 11.99 -14.95 1.09
C GLY A 17 11.94 -15.39 2.55
N ILE A 18 12.78 -14.83 3.44
CA ILE A 18 12.76 -15.22 4.87
C ILE A 18 11.41 -14.93 5.51
N GLU A 19 10.88 -15.90 6.23
CA GLU A 19 9.62 -15.79 6.96
C GLU A 19 9.79 -14.89 8.19
N GLU A 20 8.73 -14.16 8.54
CA GLU A 20 8.66 -13.45 9.82
C GLU A 20 8.63 -14.44 10.98
N SER A 21 9.39 -14.15 12.02
CA SER A 21 9.46 -14.94 13.25
C SER A 21 9.68 -14.00 14.45
N ASP A 22 9.75 -14.56 15.66
CA ASP A 22 10.04 -13.76 16.86
C ASP A 22 11.40 -13.04 16.77
N ASP A 23 12.38 -13.65 16.12
CA ASP A 23 13.72 -13.09 15.90
C ASP A 23 13.79 -12.13 14.70
N ILE A 24 12.88 -12.27 13.73
CA ILE A 24 12.94 -11.56 12.44
C ILE A 24 11.70 -10.72 12.27
N LYS A 25 11.82 -9.42 12.56
CA LYS A 25 10.74 -8.46 12.32
C LYS A 25 10.78 -7.88 10.91
N LEU A 26 9.73 -8.11 10.14
CA LEU A 26 9.59 -7.54 8.80
C LEU A 26 8.99 -6.13 8.87
N LYS A 27 9.58 -5.18 8.14
CA LYS A 27 9.11 -3.80 8.02
C LYS A 27 8.48 -3.56 6.66
N SER A 28 7.29 -2.98 6.64
CA SER A 28 6.62 -2.63 5.39
C SER A 28 7.37 -1.52 4.64
N CYS A 29 7.35 -1.57 3.31
CA CYS A 29 7.78 -0.47 2.46
C CYS A 29 7.03 0.81 2.85
N THR A 30 7.77 1.88 3.17
CA THR A 30 7.17 3.11 3.69
C THR A 30 6.31 3.84 2.67
N ALA A 31 6.58 3.68 1.38
CA ALA A 31 5.85 4.34 0.29
C ALA A 31 4.55 3.62 -0.07
N CYS A 32 4.60 2.32 -0.37
CA CYS A 32 3.45 1.59 -0.90
C CYS A 32 2.74 0.68 0.11
N LYS A 33 3.40 0.35 1.24
CA LYS A 33 2.90 -0.56 2.29
C LYS A 33 2.56 -2.00 1.86
N LEU A 34 2.73 -2.38 0.58
CA LEU A 34 2.37 -3.71 0.05
C LEU A 34 3.34 -4.81 0.44
N VAL A 35 4.64 -4.55 0.33
CA VAL A 35 5.69 -5.55 0.57
C VAL A 35 6.44 -5.26 1.86
N ARG A 36 7.03 -6.31 2.45
CA ARG A 36 7.81 -6.20 3.70
C ARG A 36 9.24 -6.69 3.52
N TYR A 37 10.15 -6.14 4.34
CA TYR A 37 11.59 -6.42 4.29
C TYR A 37 12.16 -6.67 5.68
N CYS A 38 13.05 -7.66 5.82
CA CYS A 38 13.77 -7.91 7.06
C CYS A 38 14.90 -6.88 7.31
N SER A 39 15.36 -6.19 6.26
CA SER A 39 16.44 -5.21 6.36
C SER A 39 16.38 -4.13 5.28
N VAL A 40 17.08 -3.02 5.54
CA VAL A 40 17.29 -1.95 4.54
C VAL A 40 18.08 -2.46 3.33
N LYS A 41 19.00 -3.41 3.52
CA LYS A 41 19.76 -4.02 2.44
C LYS A 41 18.83 -4.77 1.47
N CYS A 42 17.96 -5.64 1.99
CA CYS A 42 16.96 -6.33 1.19
C CYS A 42 16.01 -5.38 0.46
N GLN A 43 15.63 -4.25 1.08
CA GLN A 43 14.83 -3.23 0.41
C GLN A 43 15.58 -2.60 -0.78
N ARG A 44 16.87 -2.30 -0.63
CA ARG A 44 17.69 -1.72 -1.71
C ARG A 44 17.91 -2.71 -2.85
N GLU A 45 18.18 -3.97 -2.55
CA GLU A 45 18.37 -5.03 -3.55
C GLU A 45 17.09 -5.32 -4.34
N HIS A 46 15.93 -5.31 -3.68
CA HIS A 46 14.64 -5.51 -4.34
C HIS A 46 14.10 -4.26 -5.07
N ARG A 47 14.69 -3.08 -4.82
CA ARG A 47 14.21 -1.79 -5.36
C ARG A 47 14.02 -1.78 -6.89
N PRO A 48 14.95 -2.31 -7.72
CA PRO A 48 14.78 -2.27 -9.18
C PRO A 48 13.53 -3.01 -9.66
N LYS A 49 13.24 -4.17 -9.06
CA LYS A 49 12.05 -5.00 -9.40
C LYS A 49 10.75 -4.38 -8.87
N HIS A 50 10.82 -3.71 -7.72
CA HIS A 50 9.65 -3.15 -7.05
C HIS A 50 9.21 -1.76 -7.52
N THR A 51 10.10 -0.97 -8.13
CA THR A 51 9.92 0.49 -8.29
C THR A 51 8.63 0.86 -9.02
N GLN A 52 8.26 0.16 -10.09
CA GLN A 52 7.07 0.48 -10.87
C GLN A 52 5.78 0.28 -10.07
N GLU A 53 5.62 -0.90 -9.47
CA GLU A 53 4.46 -1.22 -8.63
C GLU A 53 4.39 -0.32 -7.39
N CYS A 54 5.56 -0.03 -6.79
CA CYS A 54 5.67 0.87 -5.65
C CYS A 54 5.11 2.26 -5.95
N LYS A 55 5.46 2.84 -7.11
CA LYS A 55 4.99 4.16 -7.54
C LYS A 55 3.49 4.17 -7.78
N LYS A 56 2.95 3.15 -8.45
CA LYS A 56 1.52 3.04 -8.72
C LYS A 56 0.71 3.04 -7.42
N ARG A 57 1.07 2.15 -6.48
CA ARG A 57 0.35 2.08 -5.20
C ARG A 57 0.53 3.32 -4.34
N ALA A 58 1.71 3.94 -4.36
CA ALA A 58 1.93 5.18 -3.63
C ALA A 58 1.05 6.33 -4.15
N ALA A 59 0.78 6.38 -5.46
CA ALA A 59 -0.16 7.34 -6.04
C ALA A 59 -1.61 7.08 -5.59
N GLU A 60 -2.06 5.82 -5.64
CA GLU A 60 -3.39 5.44 -5.15
C GLU A 60 -3.59 5.83 -3.67
N LEU A 61 -2.60 5.56 -2.82
CA LEU A 61 -2.65 5.93 -1.39
C LEU A 61 -2.68 7.44 -1.20
N HIS A 62 -1.98 8.21 -2.02
CA HIS A 62 -2.01 9.66 -1.98
C HIS A 62 -3.40 10.20 -2.34
N ASP A 63 -4.02 9.64 -3.39
CA ASP A 63 -5.36 10.03 -3.81
C ASP A 63 -6.43 9.66 -2.77
N GLU A 64 -6.31 8.48 -2.14
CA GLU A 64 -7.14 8.06 -0.99
C GLU A 64 -7.02 9.05 0.19
N ILE A 65 -5.80 9.50 0.52
CA ILE A 65 -5.56 10.48 1.60
C ILE A 65 -6.20 11.83 1.25
N LEU A 66 -5.99 12.32 0.02
CA LEU A 66 -6.53 13.60 -0.42
C LEU A 66 -8.06 13.59 -0.36
N PHE A 67 -8.71 12.52 -0.81
CA PHE A 67 -10.16 12.36 -0.73
C PHE A 67 -10.66 12.41 0.72
N ARG A 68 -9.97 11.73 1.65
CA ARG A 68 -10.32 11.75 3.06
C ARG A 68 -10.13 13.12 3.69
N GLN A 69 -9.08 13.86 3.31
CA GLN A 69 -8.86 15.23 3.79
C GLN A 69 -9.94 16.18 3.27
N LEU A 70 -10.31 16.07 1.98
CA LEU A 70 -11.37 16.88 1.39
C LEU A 70 -12.72 16.71 2.12
N TRP A 71 -13.05 15.48 2.54
CA TRP A 71 -14.26 15.22 3.32
C TRP A 71 -14.22 15.79 4.74
N VAL A 72 -13.03 15.96 5.32
CA VAL A 72 -12.85 16.57 6.66
C VAL A 72 -12.83 18.10 6.58
N THR A 73 -12.37 18.67 5.47
CA THR A 73 -12.32 20.14 5.29
C THR A 73 -13.61 20.75 4.76
N SER A 74 -14.59 19.95 4.31
CA SER A 74 -15.87 20.46 3.80
C SER A 74 -16.80 21.06 4.86
N ASP A 75 -16.44 21.01 6.14
CA ASP A 75 -17.15 21.71 7.23
C ASP A 75 -16.66 23.17 7.45
N VAL A 76 -15.77 23.71 6.61
CA VAL A 76 -15.47 25.15 6.61
C VAL A 76 -15.29 25.76 5.21
N ASP A 77 -16.30 26.54 4.86
CA ASP A 77 -16.33 27.69 3.95
C ASP A 77 -16.37 27.52 2.42
N SER A 78 -17.57 27.87 1.90
CA SER A 78 -17.91 28.57 0.67
C SER A 78 -16.83 28.83 -0.41
N THR A 79 -17.22 28.41 -1.62
CA THR A 79 -16.86 28.92 -2.96
C THR A 79 -15.67 28.28 -3.72
N LYS A 80 -16.07 27.39 -4.64
CA LYS A 80 -15.49 27.10 -5.97
C LYS A 80 -14.16 26.32 -6.03
N SER A 81 -14.27 25.01 -6.27
CA SER A 81 -13.60 24.37 -7.41
C SER A 81 -14.17 22.97 -7.65
N VAL A 82 -14.77 22.76 -8.82
CA VAL A 82 -15.26 21.46 -9.26
C VAL A 82 -14.05 20.59 -9.61
N SER A 83 -13.66 19.67 -8.74
CA SER A 83 -12.69 18.62 -9.06
C SER A 83 -13.46 17.31 -9.23
N THR A 84 -13.91 17.05 -10.45
CA THR A 84 -14.50 15.77 -10.83
C THR A 84 -13.47 14.65 -10.59
N PRO A 85 -13.83 13.54 -9.91
CA PRO A 85 -12.92 12.42 -9.74
C PRO A 85 -12.59 11.80 -11.11
N PHE A 86 -11.31 11.53 -11.37
CA PHE A 86 -10.79 10.97 -12.62
C PHE A 86 -11.35 9.57 -12.97
N TYR A 87 -12.18 8.98 -12.10
CA TYR A 87 -12.80 7.67 -12.29
C TYR A 87 -14.27 7.72 -12.80
N ALA A 88 -14.85 8.91 -13.00
CA ALA A 88 -16.23 9.04 -13.47
C ALA A 88 -16.40 9.12 -15.01
N THR A 89 -15.38 8.76 -15.80
CA THR A 89 -15.47 8.72 -17.27
C THR A 89 -15.28 7.30 -17.82
N LEU A 90 -15.92 6.32 -17.19
CA LEU A 90 -16.15 5.01 -17.78
C LEU A 90 -17.62 4.61 -17.60
N ILE A 91 -18.50 5.31 -18.31
CA ILE A 91 -19.81 4.78 -18.71
C ILE A 91 -19.82 4.92 -20.23
N LEU A 92 -19.70 3.77 -20.92
CA LEU A 92 -20.08 3.63 -22.33
C LEU A 92 -21.60 3.54 -22.42
#